data_AF-A0A939FFR0-F1
#
_entry.id   AF-A0A939FFR0-F1
#
_cell.length_a   1.000
_cell.length_b   1.000
_cell.length_c   1.000
_cell.angle_alpha   90.00
_cell.angle_beta   90.00
_cell.angle_gamma   90.00
#
_symmetry.space_group_name_H-M   'P 1'
#
loop_
_entity.id
_entity.type
_entity.pdbx_description
1 polymer ?
#
loop_
_entity_poly.entity_id
_entity_poly.type
_entity_poly.pdbx_seq_one_letter_code
_entity_poly.pdbx_strand_id
1 'polypeptide(L)'
;MTSAGTTREVPMPELRVVAVSNDGTRLVLKAADSTEYTLPIDERLRAAVRNDRARLGQIEIEVESHLRPRDIQARIRAGASAEEVASMAGIPVDRVRRFEGPVLAERAFMAERARKTPVRRAG
;
A
#
# COMPACT_ATOMS: atom_id res chain seq x y z
N MET A 1 -15.05 7.26 -37.20
CA MET A 1 -15.56 6.36 -36.14
C MET A 1 -14.50 6.27 -35.06
N THR A 2 -14.60 7.08 -34.01
CA THR A 2 -13.83 6.87 -32.78
C THR A 2 -14.70 7.35 -31.63
N SER A 3 -15.30 6.38 -30.94
CA SER A 3 -16.18 6.60 -29.78
C SER A 3 -15.31 7.04 -28.60
N ALA A 4 -15.38 8.31 -28.24
CA ALA A 4 -14.87 8.78 -26.96
C ALA A 4 -15.75 8.17 -25.87
N GLY A 5 -15.19 7.22 -25.11
CA GLY A 5 -15.85 6.65 -23.95
C GLY A 5 -16.04 7.73 -22.90
N THR A 6 -17.23 8.32 -22.85
CA THR A 6 -17.67 9.13 -21.72
C THR A 6 -17.69 8.24 -20.49
N THR A 7 -16.73 8.42 -19.58
CA THR A 7 -16.83 7.92 -18.20
C THR A 7 -18.09 8.54 -17.61
N ARG A 8 -19.18 7.80 -17.63
CA ARG A 8 -20.44 8.23 -17.04
C ARG A 8 -20.20 8.26 -15.53
N GLU A 9 -20.08 9.47 -14.97
CA GLU A 9 -20.10 9.66 -13.52
C GLU A 9 -21.37 9.01 -13.00
N VAL A 10 -21.19 7.92 -12.26
CA VAL A 10 -22.30 7.28 -11.57
C VAL A 10 -22.63 8.19 -10.41
N PRO A 11 -23.86 8.75 -10.32
CA PRO A 11 -24.21 9.60 -9.20
C PRO A 11 -24.05 8.80 -7.92
N MET A 12 -23.18 9.27 -7.01
CA MET A 12 -22.97 8.60 -5.73
C MET A 12 -24.14 8.93 -4.80
N PRO A 13 -25.00 7.96 -4.45
CA PRO A 13 -26.11 8.21 -3.56
C PRO A 13 -25.61 8.55 -2.17
N GLU A 14 -26.28 9.50 -1.52
CA GLU A 14 -26.01 9.82 -0.12
C GLU A 14 -26.60 8.72 0.79
N LEU A 15 -25.77 8.21 1.70
CA LEU A 15 -26.15 7.16 2.65
C LEU A 15 -26.22 7.73 4.06
N ARG A 16 -27.25 7.34 4.82
CA ARG A 16 -27.40 7.70 6.24
C ARG A 16 -27.20 6.50 7.13
N VAL A 17 -26.50 6.67 8.25
CA VAL A 17 -26.38 5.64 9.29
C VAL A 17 -27.72 5.55 10.03
N VAL A 18 -28.31 4.35 10.08
CA VAL A 18 -29.58 4.11 10.77
C VAL A 18 -29.45 3.19 11.98
N ALA A 19 -28.46 2.30 11.98
CA ALA A 19 -28.19 1.42 13.12
C ALA A 19 -26.74 0.92 13.11
N VAL A 20 -26.35 0.30 14.22
CA VAL A 20 -25.17 -0.56 14.34
C VAL A 20 -25.68 -2.00 14.53
N SER A 21 -25.01 -2.98 13.92
CA SER A 21 -25.35 -4.39 14.11
C SER A 21 -25.21 -4.80 15.58
N ASN A 22 -25.95 -5.83 15.99
CA ASN A 22 -26.00 -6.27 17.38
C ASN A 22 -24.63 -6.70 17.95
N ASP A 23 -23.77 -7.25 17.09
CA ASP A 23 -22.39 -7.62 17.43
C ASP A 23 -21.41 -6.43 17.42
N GLY A 24 -21.87 -5.24 17.03
CA GLY A 24 -21.05 -4.03 16.94
C GLY A 24 -20.05 -4.02 15.79
N THR A 25 -20.13 -4.95 14.84
CA THR A 25 -19.11 -5.10 13.78
C THR A 25 -19.46 -4.38 12.47
N ARG A 26 -20.71 -3.93 12.29
CA ARG A 26 -21.20 -3.33 11.04
C ARG A 26 -22.11 -2.14 11.30
N LEU A 27 -22.06 -1.14 10.41
CA LEU A 27 -23.08 -0.12 10.28
C LEU A 27 -24.18 -0.60 9.34
N VAL A 28 -25.43 -0.26 9.67
CA VAL A 28 -26.56 -0.32 8.75
C VAL A 28 -26.77 1.09 8.18
N LEU A 29 -26.71 1.18 6.86
CA LEU A 29 -26.83 2.40 6.10
C LEU A 29 -28.10 2.35 5.25
N LYS A 30 -28.76 3.50 5.05
CA LYS A 30 -29.95 3.62 4.21
C LYS A 30 -29.77 4.72 3.17
N ALA A 31 -30.05 4.41 1.92
CA ALA A 31 -30.08 5.37 0.81
C ALA A 31 -31.42 6.11 0.73
N ALA A 32 -31.49 7.16 -0.10
CA ALA A 32 -32.70 7.96 -0.29
C ALA A 32 -33.88 7.15 -0.89
N ASP A 33 -33.58 6.13 -1.69
CA ASP A 33 -34.55 5.18 -2.25
C ASP A 33 -35.00 4.11 -1.25
N SER A 34 -34.59 4.23 0.01
CA SER A 34 -34.82 3.27 1.09
C SER A 34 -34.07 1.94 0.97
N THR A 35 -33.15 1.79 0.02
CA THR A 35 -32.26 0.61 -0.05
C THR A 35 -31.33 0.58 1.16
N GLU A 36 -31.21 -0.59 1.79
CA GLU A 36 -30.33 -0.81 2.93
C GLU A 36 -29.00 -1.44 2.51
N TYR A 37 -27.91 -0.93 3.08
CA TYR A 37 -26.54 -1.39 2.89
C TYR A 37 -25.91 -1.68 4.24
N THR A 38 -24.93 -2.58 4.26
CA THR A 38 -24.14 -2.83 5.47
C THR A 38 -22.66 -2.57 5.20
N LEU A 39 -22.01 -1.86 6.12
CA LEU A 39 -20.60 -1.50 6.02
C LEU A 39 -19.84 -2.03 7.25
N PRO A 40 -18.80 -2.86 7.09
CA PRO A 40 -17.97 -3.30 8.22
C PRO A 40 -17.29 -2.12 8.94
N ILE A 41 -17.20 -2.21 10.26
CA ILE A 41 -16.49 -1.23 11.09
C ILE A 41 -15.02 -1.65 11.22
N ASP A 42 -14.30 -1.46 10.13
CA ASP A 42 -12.86 -1.74 10.05
C ASP A 42 -12.00 -0.52 10.43
N GLU A 43 -10.69 -0.69 10.43
CA GLU A 43 -9.76 0.38 10.76
C GLU A 43 -9.81 1.54 9.75
N ARG A 44 -10.17 1.28 8.48
CA ARG A 44 -10.30 2.31 7.45
C ARG A 44 -11.48 3.23 7.77
N LEU A 45 -12.64 2.66 8.11
CA LEU A 45 -13.80 3.44 8.54
C LEU A 45 -13.50 4.23 9.80
N ARG A 46 -12.84 3.60 10.80
CA ARG A 46 -12.45 4.28 12.05
C ARG A 46 -11.52 5.46 11.80
N ALA A 47 -10.52 5.29 10.93
CA ALA A 47 -9.61 6.37 10.54
C ALA A 47 -10.36 7.50 9.80
N ALA A 48 -11.29 7.17 8.91
CA ALA A 48 -12.11 8.14 8.19
C ALA A 48 -12.98 8.98 9.14
N VAL A 49 -13.66 8.34 10.09
CA VAL A 49 -14.52 9.03 11.06
C VAL A 49 -13.70 9.96 11.97
N ARG A 50 -12.47 9.55 12.36
CA ARG A 50 -11.56 10.40 13.14
C ARG A 50 -10.88 11.51 12.31
N ASN A 51 -11.13 11.57 11.00
CA ASN A 51 -10.43 12.45 10.05
C ASN A 51 -8.90 12.28 10.09
N ASP A 52 -8.43 11.06 10.36
CA ASP A 52 -7.01 10.71 10.40
C ASP A 52 -6.49 10.45 8.98
N ARG A 53 -6.20 11.55 8.27
CA ARG A 53 -5.75 11.51 6.87
C ARG A 53 -4.42 10.77 6.68
N ALA A 54 -3.52 10.85 7.67
CA ALA A 54 -2.25 10.14 7.63
C ALA A 54 -2.47 8.62 7.69
N ARG A 55 -3.36 8.16 8.57
CA ARG A 55 -3.71 6.75 8.67
C ARG A 55 -4.45 6.24 7.44
N LEU A 56 -5.37 7.03 6.88
CA LEU A 56 -6.05 6.69 5.63
C LEU A 56 -5.06 6.47 4.47
N GLY A 57 -4.11 7.39 4.29
CA GLY A 57 -3.07 7.25 3.26
C GLY A 57 -2.20 6.02 3.46
N GLN A 58 -1.87 5.65 4.70
CA GLN A 58 -1.15 4.41 5.00
C GLN A 58 -1.96 3.16 4.68
N ILE A 59 -3.26 3.15 4.99
CA ILE A 59 -4.17 2.03 4.68
C ILE A 59 -4.36 1.90 3.16
N GLU A 60 -4.45 3.01 2.42
CA GLU A 60 -4.50 3.01 0.95
C GLU A 60 -3.24 2.43 0.34
N ILE A 61 -2.07 2.89 0.81
CA ILE A 61 -0.79 2.29 0.42
C ILE A 61 -0.78 0.81 0.79
N GLU A 62 -1.35 0.42 1.92
CA GLU A 62 -1.41 -0.97 2.38
C GLU A 62 -2.23 -1.88 1.48
N VAL A 63 -3.41 -1.41 1.07
CA VAL A 63 -4.34 -2.13 0.20
C VAL A 63 -3.86 -2.13 -1.27
N GLU A 64 -3.22 -1.06 -1.73
CA GLU A 64 -2.66 -0.95 -3.09
C GLU A 64 -1.28 -1.62 -3.24
N SER A 65 -0.57 -1.87 -2.12
CA SER A 65 0.74 -2.51 -2.14
C SER A 65 0.60 -3.99 -1.79
N HIS A 66 0.67 -4.86 -2.80
CA HIS A 66 1.02 -6.26 -2.58
C HIS A 66 2.45 -6.43 -2.01
N LEU A 67 3.28 -5.37 -1.99
CA LEU A 67 4.57 -5.32 -1.27
C LEU A 67 4.92 -3.85 -0.88
N ARG A 68 5.25 -3.59 0.41
CA ARG A 68 5.63 -2.23 0.87
C ARG A 68 7.02 -1.82 0.37
N PRO A 69 7.32 -0.51 0.22
CA PRO A 69 8.66 -0.02 -0.12
C PRO A 69 9.76 -0.54 0.81
N ARG A 70 9.51 -0.58 2.13
CA ARG A 70 10.46 -1.13 3.11
C ARG A 70 10.79 -2.60 2.84
N ASP A 71 9.79 -3.39 2.46
CA ASP A 71 9.94 -4.81 2.18
C ASP A 71 10.64 -5.06 0.84
N ILE A 72 10.38 -4.21 -0.16
CA ILE A 72 11.14 -4.16 -1.41
C ILE A 72 12.61 -3.91 -1.11
N GLN A 73 12.91 -2.86 -0.34
CA GLN A 73 14.27 -2.49 0.01
C GLN A 73 14.98 -3.56 0.84
N ALA A 74 14.27 -4.20 1.79
CA ALA A 74 14.83 -5.28 2.60
C ALA A 74 15.24 -6.48 1.75
N ARG A 75 14.40 -6.89 0.78
CA ARG A 75 14.71 -8.01 -0.14
C ARG A 75 15.86 -7.68 -1.08
N ILE A 76 15.90 -6.48 -1.66
CA ILE A 76 17.02 -6.04 -2.51
C ILE A 76 18.33 -5.96 -1.71
N ARG A 77 18.27 -5.48 -0.45
CA ARG A 77 19.42 -5.46 0.46
C ARG A 77 19.91 -6.88 0.80
N ALA A 78 18.99 -7.84 0.90
CA ALA A 78 19.29 -9.26 1.08
C ALA A 78 19.82 -9.97 -0.19
N GLY A 79 19.88 -9.26 -1.33
CA GLY A 79 20.48 -9.75 -2.57
C GLY A 79 19.50 -10.12 -3.68
N ALA A 80 18.19 -10.02 -3.46
CA ALA A 80 17.21 -10.26 -4.51
C ALA A 80 17.26 -9.17 -5.60
N SER A 81 17.09 -9.57 -6.86
CA SER A 81 16.91 -8.66 -8.00
C SER A 81 15.51 -8.02 -7.99
N ALA A 82 15.36 -6.91 -8.70
CA ALA A 82 14.06 -6.25 -8.85
C ALA A 82 13.04 -7.18 -9.54
N GLU A 83 13.50 -7.99 -10.49
CA GLU A 83 12.74 -9.00 -11.22
C GLU A 83 12.21 -10.10 -10.30
N GLU A 84 13.05 -10.63 -9.40
CA GLU A 84 12.64 -11.64 -8.41
C GLU A 84 11.61 -11.08 -7.42
N VAL A 85 11.84 -9.87 -6.92
CA VAL A 85 10.91 -9.20 -6.00
C VAL A 85 9.57 -8.90 -6.68
N ALA A 86 9.60 -8.48 -7.94
CA ALA A 86 8.40 -8.23 -8.74
C ALA A 86 7.60 -9.51 -9.00
N SER A 87 8.30 -10.58 -9.41
CA SER A 87 7.70 -11.90 -9.65
C SER A 87 7.07 -12.49 -8.39
N MET A 88 7.72 -12.36 -7.24
CA MET A 88 7.19 -12.84 -5.96
C MET A 88 5.94 -12.07 -5.51
N ALA A 89 5.88 -10.78 -5.81
CA ALA A 89 4.80 -9.89 -5.36
C ALA A 89 3.63 -9.81 -6.34
N GLY A 90 3.76 -10.36 -7.55
CA GLY A 90 2.79 -10.20 -8.63
C GLY A 90 2.64 -8.75 -9.09
N ILE A 91 3.69 -7.92 -8.99
CA ILE A 91 3.66 -6.50 -9.38
C ILE A 91 4.59 -6.24 -10.56
N PRO A 92 4.36 -5.17 -11.35
CA PRO A 92 5.27 -4.79 -12.43
C PRO A 92 6.68 -4.48 -11.92
N VAL A 93 7.72 -4.93 -12.65
CA VAL A 93 9.13 -4.69 -12.29
C VAL A 93 9.50 -3.22 -12.20
N ASP A 94 8.88 -2.37 -13.03
CA ASP A 94 9.11 -0.91 -12.99
C ASP A 94 8.66 -0.27 -11.67
N ARG A 95 7.71 -0.89 -10.97
CA ARG A 95 7.30 -0.46 -9.62
C ARG A 95 8.41 -0.72 -8.61
N VAL A 96 9.11 -1.85 -8.73
CA VAL A 96 10.20 -2.25 -7.84
C VAL A 96 11.46 -1.41 -8.11
N ARG A 97 11.80 -1.19 -9.38
CA ARG A 97 12.98 -0.41 -9.81
C ARG A 97 13.01 1.02 -9.27
N ARG A 98 11.85 1.66 -9.07
CA ARG A 98 11.77 2.99 -8.43
C ARG A 98 12.36 3.03 -7.02
N PHE A 99 12.40 1.90 -6.32
CA PHE A 99 12.91 1.79 -4.96
C PHE A 99 14.33 1.19 -4.88
N GLU A 100 14.92 0.79 -6.01
CA GLU A 100 16.21 0.11 -6.10
C GLU A 100 17.40 1.08 -5.92
N GLY A 101 17.32 2.27 -6.52
CA GLY A 101 18.40 3.26 -6.52
C GLY A 101 19.01 3.56 -5.13
N PRO A 102 18.20 3.87 -4.10
CA PRO A 102 18.69 4.10 -2.74
C PRO A 102 19.44 2.89 -2.14
N VAL A 103 18.99 1.68 -2.42
CA VAL A 103 19.56 0.44 -1.84
C VAL A 103 20.87 0.07 -2.52
N LEU A 104 20.97 0.27 -3.84
CA LEU A 104 22.22 0.07 -4.58
C LEU A 104 23.31 1.04 -4.14
N ALA A 105 22.94 2.31 -3.91
CA ALA A 105 23.88 3.31 -3.37
C ALA A 105 24.40 2.93 -1.98
N GLU A 106 23.53 2.42 -1.10
CA GLU A 106 23.91 1.93 0.23
C GLU A 106 24.86 0.73 0.14
N ARG A 107 24.56 -0.26 -0.72
CA ARG A 107 25.42 -1.43 -0.95
C ARG A 107 26.81 -1.04 -1.47
N ALA A 108 26.86 -0.12 -2.44
CA ALA A 108 28.12 0.38 -2.99
C ALA A 108 28.96 1.10 -1.92
N PHE A 109 28.32 1.94 -1.09
CA PHE A 109 28.98 2.63 0.01
C PHE A 109 29.53 1.66 1.07
N MET A 110 28.74 0.66 1.47
CA MET A 110 29.18 -0.34 2.46
C MET A 110 30.31 -1.21 1.93
N ALA A 111 30.24 -1.65 0.66
CA ALA A 111 31.32 -2.40 0.02
C ALA A 111 32.61 -1.59 -0.04
N GLU A 112 32.52 -0.30 -0.39
CA GLU A 112 33.68 0.60 -0.42
C GLU A 112 34.32 0.79 0.95
N ARG A 113 33.49 0.97 1.99
CA ARG A 113 33.95 1.09 3.37
C ARG A 113 34.62 -0.19 3.88
N ALA A 114 34.05 -1.35 3.55
CA ALA A 114 34.60 -2.65 3.90
C ALA A 114 35.98 -2.85 3.24
N ARG A 115 36.14 -2.51 1.95
CA ARG A 115 37.43 -2.57 1.24
C ARG A 115 38.52 -1.71 1.88
N LYS A 116 38.13 -0.56 2.43
CA LYS A 116 39.06 0.40 3.08
C LYS A 116 39.40 0.06 4.52
N THR A 117 38.71 -0.89 5.13
CA THR A 117 38.95 -1.25 6.53
C THR A 117 40.12 -2.23 6.61
N PRO A 118 41.25 -1.86 7.25
CA PRO A 118 42.39 -2.76 7.39
C PRO A 118 42.02 -3.91 8.33
N VAL A 119 42.08 -5.14 7.83
CA VAL A 119 41.89 -6.34 8.66
C VAL A 119 43.23 -6.66 9.32
N ARG A 120 43.32 -6.49 10.64
CA ARG A 120 44.48 -6.99 11.40
C ARG A 120 44.46 -8.51 11.32
N ARG A 121 45.51 -9.11 10.75
CA ARG A 121 45.71 -10.56 10.86
C ARG A 121 45.90 -10.90 12.33
N ALA A 122 45.06 -11.81 12.85
CA ALA A 122 45.33 -12.45 14.12
C ALA A 122 46.63 -13.25 13.94
N GLY A 123 47.65 -12.89 14.71
CA GLY A 123 48.86 -13.69 14.88
C GLY A 123 48.61 -14.81 15.87
#